data_AF-A0A6C1QXX8-F1
#
_entry.id   AF-A0A6C1QXX8-F1
#
_cell.length_a   1.000
_cell.length_b   1.000
_cell.length_c   1.000
_cell.angle_alpha   90.00
_cell.angle_beta   90.00
_cell.angle_gamma   90.00
#
_symmetry.space_group_name_H-M   'P 1'
#
loop_
_entity.id
_entity.type
_entity.pdbx_description
1 polymer ?
#
loop_
_entity_poly.entity_id
_entity_poly.type
_entity_poly.pdbx_seq_one_letter_code
_entity_poly.pdbx_strand_id
1 'polypeptide(L)'
;DFGIWNTNLGAVARHRMAIGGQNVRLLFNIVPEAASYLGERTLADIAKSTVFNGEPDAICVSGLTAGAETSADQLRIVKDVLPNTPVFANTGVRVSNVKEQLSVADGAVVGTAFKRDGHVWNEVQVARVREFMAAARDARG
;
A
#
# COMPACT_ATOMS: atom_id res chain seq x y z
N ASP A 1 2.86 -9.18 -20.40
CA ASP A 1 1.69 -9.28 -19.53
C ASP A 1 1.01 -7.95 -19.19
N PHE A 2 1.66 -6.78 -19.30
CA PHE A 2 0.92 -5.50 -19.42
C PHE A 2 1.57 -4.45 -20.34
N GLY A 3 2.79 -4.69 -20.82
CA GLY A 3 3.55 -3.70 -21.60
C GLY A 3 4.15 -2.63 -20.70
N ILE A 4 4.41 -1.45 -21.25
CA ILE A 4 4.93 -0.31 -20.49
C ILE A 4 3.76 0.39 -19.77
N TRP A 5 3.88 0.53 -18.45
CA TRP A 5 2.99 1.39 -17.67
C TRP A 5 3.55 2.80 -17.58
N ASN A 6 2.88 3.74 -18.24
CA ASN A 6 3.19 5.16 -18.21
C ASN A 6 2.00 5.94 -17.62
N THR A 7 1.99 6.11 -16.31
CA THR A 7 0.91 6.81 -15.60
C THR A 7 1.08 8.33 -15.70
N ASN A 8 0.00 9.05 -15.97
CA ASN A 8 -0.01 10.52 -16.02
C ASN A 8 -0.69 11.09 -14.78
N LEU A 9 0.09 11.29 -13.73
CA LEU A 9 -0.37 11.84 -12.44
C LEU A 9 -1.02 13.22 -12.60
N GLY A 10 -0.48 14.08 -13.47
CA GLY A 10 -1.05 15.39 -13.74
C GLY A 10 -2.46 15.33 -14.37
N ALA A 11 -2.70 14.35 -15.26
CA ALA A 11 -4.03 14.13 -15.83
C ALA A 11 -5.03 13.65 -14.77
N VAL A 12 -4.62 12.74 -13.88
CA VAL A 12 -5.44 12.26 -12.75
C VAL A 12 -5.77 13.41 -11.80
N ALA A 13 -4.80 14.24 -11.41
CA ALA A 13 -5.01 15.37 -10.52
C ALA A 13 -5.96 16.43 -11.12
N ARG A 14 -5.79 16.77 -12.41
CA ARG A 14 -6.71 17.70 -13.11
C ARG A 14 -8.11 17.12 -13.23
N HIS A 15 -8.24 15.83 -13.52
CA HIS A 15 -9.54 15.17 -13.59
C HIS A 15 -10.25 15.19 -12.23
N ARG A 16 -9.54 14.84 -11.15
CA ARG A 16 -10.05 14.93 -9.77
C ARG A 16 -10.60 16.33 -9.46
N MET A 17 -9.87 17.38 -9.85
CA MET A 17 -10.32 18.76 -9.68
C MET A 17 -11.56 19.08 -10.53
N ALA A 18 -11.57 18.67 -11.80
CA ALA A 18 -12.65 18.95 -12.74
C ALA A 18 -14.00 18.34 -12.32
N ILE A 19 -13.99 17.20 -11.63
CA ILE A 19 -15.21 16.53 -11.14
C ILE A 19 -15.59 16.93 -9.71
N GLY A 20 -14.90 17.90 -9.09
CA GLY A 20 -15.13 18.27 -7.68
C GLY A 20 -14.72 17.18 -6.68
N GLY A 21 -13.78 16.31 -7.05
CA GLY A 21 -13.33 15.15 -6.27
C GLY A 21 -12.20 15.45 -5.28
N GLN A 22 -12.03 16.68 -4.81
CA GLN A 22 -10.95 17.05 -3.88
C GLN A 22 -11.03 16.35 -2.52
N ASN A 23 -12.16 15.71 -2.19
CA ASN A 23 -12.32 14.86 -1.02
C ASN A 23 -11.84 13.41 -1.24
N VAL A 24 -11.57 13.00 -2.49
CA VAL A 24 -11.03 11.68 -2.81
C VAL A 24 -9.53 11.68 -2.51
N ARG A 25 -9.06 10.74 -1.67
CA ARG A 25 -7.63 10.61 -1.32
C ARG A 25 -6.85 9.89 -2.40
N LEU A 26 -5.61 10.30 -2.61
CA LEU A 26 -4.68 9.76 -3.58
C LEU A 26 -3.61 8.91 -2.88
N LEU A 27 -3.71 7.59 -3.05
CA LEU A 27 -2.75 6.61 -2.52
C LEU A 27 -1.88 6.09 -3.66
N PHE A 28 -0.56 6.26 -3.58
CA PHE A 28 0.35 5.86 -4.67
C PHE A 28 1.15 4.62 -4.29
N ASN A 29 1.07 3.59 -5.13
CA ASN A 29 1.91 2.41 -4.99
C ASN A 29 3.28 2.64 -5.63
N ILE A 30 4.35 2.40 -4.87
CA ILE A 30 5.75 2.61 -5.31
C ILE A 30 6.54 1.32 -5.44
N VAL A 31 5.93 0.17 -5.11
CA VAL A 31 6.48 -1.14 -5.42
C VAL A 31 5.54 -1.79 -6.43
N PRO A 32 5.97 -1.93 -7.70
CA PRO A 32 5.14 -2.50 -8.73
C PRO A 32 4.88 -3.99 -8.43
N GLU A 33 3.60 -4.34 -8.28
CA GLU A 33 3.17 -5.73 -8.17
C GLU A 33 3.21 -6.37 -9.55
N ALA A 34 3.89 -7.51 -9.70
CA ALA A 34 4.08 -8.20 -10.98
C ALA A 34 4.73 -7.35 -12.11
N ALA A 35 5.47 -6.30 -11.76
CA ALA A 35 6.21 -5.47 -12.71
C ALA A 35 7.55 -5.01 -12.13
N SER A 36 8.38 -4.37 -12.95
CA SER A 36 9.65 -3.77 -12.54
C SER A 36 9.76 -2.35 -13.09
N TYR A 37 10.54 -1.51 -12.40
CA TYR A 37 10.89 -0.20 -12.93
C TYR A 37 11.87 -0.36 -14.11
N LEU A 38 11.70 0.47 -15.14
CA LEU A 38 12.60 0.48 -16.30
C LEU A 38 13.99 1.05 -15.98
N GLY A 39 14.10 1.89 -14.94
CA GLY A 39 15.36 2.49 -14.51
C GLY A 39 15.84 1.91 -13.19
N GLU A 40 17.16 1.87 -13.02
CA GLU A 40 17.82 1.47 -11.78
C GLU A 40 17.79 2.62 -10.78
N ARG A 41 16.75 2.65 -9.93
CA ARG A 41 16.64 3.59 -8.82
C ARG A 41 16.38 2.84 -7.53
N THR A 42 16.94 3.33 -6.44
CA THR A 42 16.65 2.75 -5.12
C THR A 42 15.20 3.03 -4.74
N LEU A 43 14.62 2.17 -3.89
CA LEU A 43 13.27 2.39 -3.36
C LEU A 43 13.16 3.72 -2.61
N ALA A 44 14.21 4.12 -1.90
CA ALA A 44 14.30 5.40 -1.20
C ALA A 44 14.20 6.60 -2.16
N ASP A 45 14.92 6.57 -3.28
CA ASP A 45 14.89 7.65 -4.28
C ASP A 45 13.52 7.72 -4.98
N ILE A 46 12.92 6.57 -5.27
CA ILE A 46 11.57 6.48 -5.83
C ILE A 46 10.56 7.07 -4.85
N ALA A 47 10.63 6.72 -3.57
CA ALA A 47 9.74 7.24 -2.53
C ALA A 47 9.84 8.77 -2.41
N LYS A 48 11.05 9.31 -2.25
CA LYS A 48 11.30 10.77 -2.15
C LYS A 48 10.81 11.53 -3.37
N SER A 49 11.17 11.05 -4.57
CA SER A 49 10.77 11.72 -5.82
C SER A 49 9.27 11.62 -6.09
N THR A 50 8.61 10.53 -5.68
CA THR A 50 7.16 10.38 -5.79
C THR A 50 6.43 11.40 -4.91
N VAL A 51 6.86 11.56 -3.67
CA VAL A 51 6.27 12.57 -2.76
C VAL A 51 6.54 13.98 -3.26
N PHE A 52 7.78 14.27 -3.67
CA PHE A 52 8.15 15.60 -4.18
C PHE A 52 7.36 16.02 -5.43
N ASN A 53 7.15 15.10 -6.38
CA ASN A 53 6.50 15.44 -7.66
C ASN A 53 4.97 15.31 -7.61
N GLY A 54 4.46 14.41 -6.76
CA GLY A 54 3.07 13.97 -6.82
C GLY A 54 2.23 14.33 -5.60
N GLU A 55 2.85 14.69 -4.48
CA GLU A 55 2.20 15.02 -3.20
C GLU A 55 1.01 14.08 -2.86
N PRO A 56 1.20 12.76 -2.84
CA PRO A 56 0.11 11.84 -2.53
C PRO A 56 -0.32 11.97 -1.07
N ASP A 57 -1.58 11.67 -0.79
CA ASP A 57 -2.11 11.62 0.57
C ASP A 57 -1.47 10.46 1.37
N ALA A 58 -1.02 9.39 0.70
CA ALA A 58 -0.25 8.31 1.30
C ALA A 58 0.50 7.48 0.25
N ILE A 59 1.56 6.80 0.70
CA ILE A 59 2.35 5.85 -0.08
C ILE A 59 1.97 4.41 0.29
N CYS A 60 1.84 3.57 -0.71
CA CYS A 60 1.59 2.14 -0.58
C CYS A 60 2.84 1.34 -0.94
N VAL A 61 3.24 0.41 -0.07
CA VAL A 61 4.36 -0.50 -0.27
C VAL A 61 3.81 -1.92 -0.37
N SER A 62 3.97 -2.53 -1.53
CA SER A 62 3.47 -3.87 -1.86
C SER A 62 4.60 -4.91 -1.82
N GLY A 63 4.25 -6.16 -1.54
CA GLY A 63 5.08 -7.32 -1.85
C GLY A 63 5.11 -7.60 -3.36
N LEU A 64 6.00 -8.49 -3.80
CA LEU A 64 6.26 -8.77 -5.22
C LEU A 64 5.06 -9.40 -5.97
N THR A 65 4.18 -10.12 -5.26
CA THR A 65 2.99 -10.77 -5.82
C THR A 65 1.77 -10.63 -4.90
N ALA A 66 0.57 -10.83 -5.46
CA ALA A 66 -0.68 -10.76 -4.72
C ALA A 66 -0.69 -11.69 -3.51
N GLY A 67 -0.89 -11.13 -2.32
CA GLY A 67 -0.90 -11.89 -1.07
C GLY A 67 0.50 -12.27 -0.55
N ALA A 68 1.58 -11.95 -1.27
CA ALA A 68 2.91 -11.98 -0.70
C ALA A 68 3.05 -10.87 0.32
N GLU A 69 3.68 -11.24 1.44
CA GLU A 69 3.98 -10.37 2.54
C GLU A 69 4.84 -9.19 2.07
N THR A 70 4.39 -7.96 2.36
CA THR A 70 5.24 -6.79 2.20
C THR A 70 6.48 -6.96 3.08
N SER A 71 7.66 -6.81 2.49
CA SER A 71 8.91 -6.87 3.25
C SER A 71 8.94 -5.74 4.30
N ALA A 72 9.08 -6.12 5.57
CA ALA A 72 9.22 -5.16 6.66
C ALA A 72 10.40 -4.20 6.43
N ASP A 73 11.46 -4.66 5.77
CA ASP A 73 12.62 -3.85 5.42
C ASP A 73 12.29 -2.80 4.35
N GLN A 74 11.51 -3.16 3.32
CA GLN A 74 11.06 -2.19 2.33
C GLN A 74 10.16 -1.12 2.95
N LEU A 75 9.25 -1.51 3.85
CA LEU A 75 8.43 -0.57 4.60
C LEU A 75 9.28 0.38 5.44
N ARG A 76 10.30 -0.15 6.13
CA ARG A 76 11.21 0.67 6.96
C ARG A 76 11.99 1.66 6.12
N ILE A 77 12.58 1.22 5.00
CA ILE A 77 13.29 2.11 4.05
C ILE A 77 12.40 3.27 3.61
N VAL A 78 11.14 3.00 3.27
CA VAL A 78 10.19 4.03 2.82
C VAL A 78 9.76 4.94 3.97
N LYS A 79 9.48 4.37 5.15
CA LYS A 79 9.08 5.13 6.34
C LYS A 79 10.18 6.07 6.82
N ASP A 80 11.42 5.61 6.83
CA ASP A 80 12.58 6.39 7.27
C ASP A 80 12.81 7.64 6.40
N VAL A 81 12.54 7.54 5.09
CA VAL A 81 12.75 8.66 4.16
C VAL A 81 11.52 9.55 3.99
N LEU A 82 10.35 9.10 4.45
CA LEU A 82 9.07 9.81 4.37
C LEU A 82 8.44 10.05 5.76
N PRO A 83 9.09 10.79 6.66
CA PRO A 83 8.61 10.95 8.03
C PRO A 83 7.24 11.63 8.14
N ASN A 84 6.86 12.43 7.14
CA ASN A 84 5.65 13.25 7.14
C ASN A 84 4.55 12.75 6.19
N THR A 85 4.81 11.68 5.42
CA THR A 85 3.82 11.10 4.50
C THR A 85 3.37 9.75 5.05
N PRO A 86 2.07 9.49 5.20
CA PRO A 86 1.60 8.19 5.66
C PRO A 86 2.05 7.06 4.72
N VAL A 87 2.52 5.95 5.30
CA VAL A 87 3.00 4.76 4.59
C VAL A 87 2.13 3.57 4.94
N PHE A 88 1.60 2.89 3.94
CA PHE A 88 0.68 1.77 4.08
C PHE A 88 1.33 0.46 3.58
N ALA A 89 1.20 -0.60 4.37
CA ALA A 89 1.46 -1.96 3.93
C ALA A 89 0.32 -2.43 3.01
N ASN A 90 0.60 -2.57 1.71
CA ASN A 90 -0.46 -2.71 0.70
C ASN A 90 -0.88 -4.16 0.40
N THR A 91 -0.01 -5.15 0.63
CA THR A 91 -0.32 -6.56 0.33
C THR A 91 0.15 -7.51 1.43
N GLY A 92 -0.46 -8.69 1.49
CA GLY A 92 0.00 -9.78 2.35
C GLY A 92 -0.16 -9.57 3.87
N VAL A 93 -0.87 -8.53 4.28
CA VAL A 93 -1.16 -8.29 5.70
C VAL A 93 -2.29 -9.23 6.18
N ARG A 94 -2.05 -9.92 7.29
CA ARG A 94 -2.88 -10.98 7.90
C ARG A 94 -2.74 -10.95 9.43
N VAL A 95 -3.57 -11.73 10.13
CA VAL A 95 -3.60 -11.76 11.60
C VAL A 95 -2.21 -12.04 12.21
N SER A 96 -1.44 -12.94 11.60
CA SER A 96 -0.13 -13.36 12.11
C SER A 96 0.98 -12.31 11.97
N ASN A 97 0.85 -11.32 11.08
CA ASN A 97 1.89 -10.31 10.83
C ASN A 97 1.43 -8.86 11.01
N VAL A 98 0.13 -8.61 11.23
CA VAL A 98 -0.41 -7.24 11.35
C VAL A 98 0.30 -6.42 12.43
N LYS A 99 0.71 -7.05 13.53
CA LYS A 99 1.45 -6.38 14.61
C LYS A 99 2.83 -5.89 14.15
N GLU A 100 3.58 -6.74 13.44
CA GLU A 100 4.88 -6.37 12.90
C GLU A 100 4.74 -5.28 11.84
N GLN A 101 3.81 -5.45 10.90
CA GLN A 101 3.57 -4.51 9.82
C GLN A 101 3.17 -3.11 10.34
N LEU A 102 2.25 -3.05 11.31
CA LEU A 102 1.81 -1.80 11.93
C LEU A 102 2.82 -1.21 12.93
N SER A 103 3.89 -1.92 13.29
CA SER A 103 4.99 -1.34 14.07
C SER A 103 5.84 -0.36 13.25
N VAL A 104 5.72 -0.42 11.92
CA VAL A 104 6.44 0.46 10.97
C VAL A 104 5.46 1.29 10.14
N ALA A 105 4.40 0.67 9.61
CA ALA A 105 3.43 1.30 8.74
C ALA A 105 2.33 2.04 9.50
N ASP A 106 1.86 3.15 8.93
CA ASP A 106 0.74 3.94 9.47
C ASP A 106 -0.62 3.28 9.17
N GLY A 107 -0.66 2.32 8.26
CA GLY A 107 -1.87 1.62 7.85
C GLY A 107 -1.61 0.38 7.01
N ALA A 108 -2.69 -0.34 6.69
CA ALA A 108 -2.63 -1.52 5.84
C ALA A 108 -3.84 -1.58 4.91
N VAL A 109 -3.63 -2.08 3.69
CA VAL A 109 -4.69 -2.48 2.76
C VAL A 109 -4.82 -4.00 2.81
N VAL A 110 -6.02 -4.49 3.10
CA VAL A 110 -6.24 -5.91 3.42
C VAL A 110 -7.39 -6.45 2.60
N GLY A 111 -7.13 -7.53 1.86
CA GLY A 111 -8.11 -8.19 1.00
C GLY A 111 -8.27 -9.67 1.34
N THR A 112 -7.36 -10.52 0.84
CA THR A 112 -7.44 -11.98 0.93
C THR A 112 -7.56 -12.50 2.37
N ALA A 113 -6.94 -11.84 3.35
CA ALA A 113 -7.08 -12.22 4.76
C ALA A 113 -8.53 -12.21 5.26
N PHE A 114 -9.39 -11.36 4.68
CA PHE A 114 -10.81 -11.27 5.02
C PHE A 114 -11.68 -12.29 4.29
N LYS A 115 -11.18 -12.92 3.22
CA LYS A 115 -11.94 -13.90 2.43
C LYS A 115 -12.01 -15.26 3.12
N ARG A 116 -13.12 -15.98 2.95
CA ARG A 116 -13.25 -17.37 3.41
C ARG A 116 -12.09 -18.21 2.85
N ASP A 117 -11.45 -18.97 3.72
CA ASP A 117 -10.26 -19.80 3.42
C ASP A 117 -9.05 -19.03 2.85
N GLY A 118 -9.04 -17.70 2.95
CA GLY A 118 -8.00 -16.85 2.35
C GLY A 118 -8.02 -16.79 0.82
N HIS A 119 -9.06 -17.33 0.18
CA HIS A 119 -9.14 -17.42 -1.28
C HIS A 119 -9.75 -16.16 -1.89
N VAL A 120 -9.06 -15.51 -2.83
CA VAL A 120 -9.41 -14.17 -3.37
C VAL A 120 -10.83 -14.10 -3.94
N TRP A 121 -11.31 -15.19 -4.55
CA TRP A 121 -12.62 -15.27 -5.19
C TRP A 121 -13.78 -15.62 -4.24
N ASN A 122 -13.48 -16.01 -3.01
CA ASN A 122 -14.52 -16.27 -2.01
C ASN A 122 -15.11 -14.97 -1.46
N GLU A 123 -16.23 -15.07 -0.75
CA GLU A 123 -16.82 -13.96 -0.02
C GLU A 123 -16.02 -13.58 1.22
N VAL A 124 -16.26 -12.37 1.73
CA VAL A 124 -15.69 -11.92 3.01
C VAL A 124 -16.35 -12.67 4.16
N GLN A 125 -15.54 -13.24 5.05
CA GLN A 125 -16.03 -13.92 6.25
C GLN A 125 -15.90 -12.98 7.46
N VAL A 126 -17.04 -12.55 8.02
CA VAL A 126 -17.11 -11.58 9.13
C VAL A 126 -16.26 -11.98 10.34
N ALA A 127 -16.20 -13.28 10.67
CA ALA A 127 -15.38 -13.77 11.78
C ALA A 127 -13.89 -13.43 11.59
N ARG A 128 -13.35 -13.60 10.38
CA ARG A 128 -11.95 -13.28 10.05
C ARG A 128 -11.67 -11.79 10.10
N VAL A 129 -12.62 -10.96 9.66
CA VAL A 129 -12.53 -9.50 9.79
C VAL A 129 -12.47 -9.10 11.27
N ARG A 130 -13.33 -9.67 12.11
CA ARG A 130 -13.35 -9.38 13.56
C ARG A 130 -12.04 -9.77 14.23
N GLU A 131 -11.53 -10.96 13.94
CA GLU A 131 -10.25 -11.46 14.44
C GLU A 131 -9.10 -10.53 14.04
N PHE A 132 -9.01 -10.19 12.74
CA PHE A 132 -7.99 -9.27 12.24
C PHE A 132 -8.07 -7.90 12.90
N MET A 133 -9.28 -7.33 13.00
CA MET A 133 -9.46 -6.01 13.60
C MET A 133 -9.17 -6.01 15.10
N ALA A 134 -9.34 -7.12 15.80
CA ALA A 134 -8.90 -7.25 17.19
C ALA A 134 -7.37 -7.18 17.30
N ALA A 135 -6.65 -7.96 16.48
CA ALA A 135 -5.18 -7.92 16.43
C ALA A 135 -4.63 -6.56 15.97
N ALA A 136 -5.27 -5.91 15.00
CA ALA A 136 -4.87 -4.59 14.52
C ALA A 136 -5.08 -3.48 15.56
N ARG A 137 -6.14 -3.58 16.38
CA ARG A 137 -6.35 -2.65 17.50
C ARG A 137 -5.31 -2.86 18.60
N ASP A 138 -5.09 -4.11 19.00
CA ASP A 138 -4.05 -4.45 19.99
C ASP A 138 -2.65 -3.95 19.57
N ALA A 139 -2.32 -4.05 18.28
CA ALA A 139 -1.07 -3.55 17.74
C ALA A 139 -0.90 -2.03 17.81
N ARG A 140 -1.99 -1.25 17.92
CA ARG A 140 -1.99 0.22 17.89
C ARG A 140 -2.11 0.87 19.27
N GLY A 141 -2.43 0.11 20.31
CA GLY A 141 -2.72 0.63 21.65
C GLY A 141 -4.16 1.08 21.77
#